data_AF-A0A317U4V2-F1
#
_entry.id   AF-A0A317U4V2-F1
#
_cell.length_a   1.000
_cell.length_b   1.000
_cell.length_c   1.000
_cell.angle_alpha   90.00
_cell.angle_beta   90.00
_cell.angle_gamma   90.00
#
_symmetry.space_group_name_H-M   'P 1'
#
loop_
_entity.id
_entity.type
_entity.pdbx_description
1 polymer ?
#
loop_
_entity_poly.entity_id
_entity_poly.type
_entity_poly.pdbx_seq_one_letter_code
_entity_poly.pdbx_strand_id
1 'polypeptide(L)'
;MKHQRGYVLLATSMMILLGIAITALLTIKTVDFDQKIENNFYRTSQSFMAAEAGLEYGLAYLEANKTAILVDTNNDGFIDTYTNAQITNVPFSNNTTYTITYSNPVFTNFNRITVTSKGTADNNSSSTTIVQIMQIYPFVPAPTPVPLLVKNNVNLSGSLTITNTTTGTTIWSGGDTILSGSASTASNTSSGSNSAGLQTDVVHNDSSISSLSSDQFFSDFFATTKTLAQQSADITYTNNSTTNYSGLLNGVVGQSIWINQTGGSSASFSGSATIGSPTNPVVLVVNGSLQANGSTTIYGMVYIIGDWNNSGGGTLDIIGGAVVEGSITSTGSPNITYSTTVLNQLNKVGSFVKVPGSWRDF
;
A
#
# COMPACT_ATOMS: atom_id res chain seq x y z
N MET A 1 -17.85 -67.48 -71.88
CA MET A 1 -17.16 -66.31 -71.28
C MET A 1 -18.09 -65.15 -70.84
N LYS A 2 -19.44 -65.29 -70.81
CA LYS A 2 -20.35 -64.20 -70.41
C LYS A 2 -20.65 -64.10 -68.90
N HIS A 3 -20.24 -65.07 -68.07
CA HIS A 3 -20.50 -65.06 -66.61
C HIS A 3 -19.36 -64.46 -65.77
N GLN A 4 -18.17 -64.22 -66.36
CA GLN A 4 -17.05 -63.62 -65.64
C GLN A 4 -17.14 -62.08 -65.56
N ARG A 5 -17.88 -61.41 -66.46
CA ARG A 5 -18.06 -59.95 -66.42
C ARG A 5 -18.95 -59.46 -65.26
N GLY A 6 -19.90 -60.28 -64.79
CA GLY A 6 -20.78 -59.92 -63.67
C GLY A 6 -20.08 -59.98 -62.30
N TYR A 7 -19.25 -61.00 -62.09
CA TYR A 7 -18.46 -61.15 -60.85
C TYR A 7 -17.42 -60.05 -60.69
N VAL A 8 -16.76 -59.63 -61.78
CA VAL A 8 -15.79 -58.53 -61.75
C VAL A 8 -16.46 -57.21 -61.37
N LEU A 9 -17.67 -56.94 -61.90
CA LEU A 9 -18.41 -55.70 -61.64
C LEU A 9 -18.91 -55.60 -60.18
N LEU A 10 -19.31 -56.74 -59.59
CA LEU A 10 -19.68 -56.85 -58.17
C LEU A 10 -18.45 -56.71 -57.25
N ALA A 11 -17.33 -57.34 -57.62
CA ALA A 11 -16.09 -57.26 -56.84
C ALA A 11 -15.53 -55.83 -56.84
N THR A 12 -15.54 -55.14 -57.99
CA THR A 12 -15.09 -53.74 -58.07
C THR A 12 -16.05 -52.80 -57.34
N SER A 13 -17.37 -53.00 -57.42
CA SER A 13 -18.31 -52.16 -56.68
C SER A 13 -18.19 -52.35 -55.17
N MET A 14 -17.99 -53.60 -54.69
CA MET A 14 -17.71 -53.87 -53.28
C MET A 14 -16.40 -53.26 -52.83
N MET A 15 -15.32 -53.35 -53.62
CA MET A 15 -14.05 -52.71 -53.28
C MET A 15 -14.19 -51.18 -53.18
N ILE A 16 -14.91 -50.56 -54.11
CA ILE A 16 -15.17 -49.11 -54.09
C ILE A 16 -16.02 -48.74 -52.86
N LEU A 17 -17.08 -49.49 -52.58
CA LEU A 17 -17.94 -49.27 -51.42
C LEU A 17 -17.15 -49.41 -50.11
N LEU A 18 -16.30 -50.43 -50.00
CA LEU A 18 -15.43 -50.63 -48.85
C LEU A 18 -14.43 -49.48 -48.71
N GLY A 19 -13.86 -49.02 -49.82
CA GLY A 19 -12.96 -47.86 -49.86
C GLY A 19 -13.63 -46.58 -49.35
N ILE A 20 -14.85 -46.28 -49.82
CA ILE A 20 -15.65 -45.13 -49.36
C ILE A 20 -16.04 -45.28 -47.88
N ALA A 21 -16.39 -46.49 -47.44
CA ALA A 21 -16.73 -46.73 -46.04
C ALA A 21 -15.54 -46.50 -45.11
N ILE A 22 -14.34 -46.94 -45.51
CA ILE A 22 -13.10 -46.73 -44.74
C ILE A 22 -12.76 -45.23 -44.68
N THR A 23 -12.83 -44.51 -45.80
CA THR A 23 -12.56 -43.06 -45.80
C THR A 23 -13.58 -42.30 -44.95
N ALA A 24 -14.87 -42.64 -45.05
CA ALA A 24 -15.91 -42.05 -44.22
C ALA A 24 -15.67 -42.29 -42.72
N LEU A 25 -15.31 -43.52 -42.32
CA LEU A 25 -14.97 -43.87 -40.94
C LEU A 25 -13.75 -43.09 -40.42
N LEU A 26 -12.72 -42.93 -41.25
CA LEU A 26 -11.55 -42.13 -40.90
C LEU A 26 -11.90 -40.66 -40.72
N THR A 27 -12.71 -40.09 -41.61
CA THR A 27 -13.17 -38.69 -41.50
C THR A 27 -13.99 -38.47 -40.22
N ILE A 28 -14.91 -39.38 -39.87
CA ILE A 28 -15.69 -39.28 -38.63
C ILE A 28 -14.78 -39.28 -37.40
N LYS A 29 -13.75 -40.14 -37.37
CA LYS A 29 -12.79 -40.18 -36.27
C LYS A 29 -11.98 -38.89 -36.15
N THR A 30 -11.53 -38.34 -37.27
CA THR A 30 -10.80 -37.06 -37.28
C THR A 30 -11.69 -35.93 -36.77
N VAL A 31 -12.93 -35.83 -37.25
CA VAL A 31 -13.87 -34.77 -36.81
C VAL A 31 -14.21 -34.89 -35.32
N ASP A 32 -14.49 -36.10 -34.81
CA ASP A 32 -14.74 -36.31 -33.37
C ASP A 32 -13.53 -35.95 -32.52
N PHE A 33 -12.32 -36.28 -32.98
CA PHE A 33 -11.08 -35.91 -32.31
C PHE A 33 -10.86 -34.40 -32.29
N ASP A 34 -11.04 -33.73 -33.42
CA ASP A 34 -10.91 -32.27 -33.53
C ASP A 34 -11.95 -31.56 -32.66
N GLN A 35 -13.21 -32.04 -32.65
CA GLN A 35 -14.26 -31.48 -31.80
C GLN A 35 -13.95 -31.63 -30.30
N LYS A 36 -13.35 -32.76 -29.89
CA LYS A 36 -12.91 -32.96 -28.50
C LYS A 36 -11.77 -32.02 -28.12
N ILE A 37 -10.81 -31.82 -29.02
CA ILE A 37 -9.71 -30.85 -28.81
C ILE A 37 -10.29 -29.44 -28.66
N GLU A 38 -11.15 -29.01 -29.58
CA GLU A 38 -11.73 -27.68 -29.58
C GLU A 38 -12.57 -27.42 -28.33
N ASN A 39 -13.42 -28.38 -27.92
CA ASN A 39 -14.19 -28.26 -26.69
C ASN A 39 -13.28 -28.19 -25.45
N ASN A 40 -12.21 -28.99 -25.40
CA ASN A 40 -11.27 -28.96 -24.28
C ASN A 40 -10.51 -27.63 -24.22
N PHE A 41 -10.08 -27.13 -25.38
CA PHE A 41 -9.43 -25.83 -25.51
C PHE A 41 -10.37 -24.70 -25.08
N TYR A 42 -11.62 -24.71 -25.54
CA TYR A 42 -12.63 -23.73 -25.18
C TYR A 42 -12.89 -23.71 -23.66
N ARG A 43 -13.04 -24.88 -23.04
CA ARG A 43 -13.24 -25.02 -21.58
C ARG A 43 -12.05 -24.53 -20.78
N THR A 44 -10.84 -24.85 -21.23
CA THR A 44 -9.59 -24.39 -20.58
C THR A 44 -9.47 -22.88 -20.69
N SER A 45 -9.80 -22.31 -21.85
CA SER A 45 -9.81 -20.86 -22.07
C SER A 45 -10.83 -20.16 -21.15
N GLN A 46 -12.03 -20.75 -21.00
CA GLN A 46 -13.04 -20.24 -20.07
C GLN A 46 -12.58 -20.28 -18.61
N SER A 47 -12.00 -21.39 -18.14
CA SER A 47 -11.49 -21.48 -16.77
C SER A 47 -10.30 -20.55 -16.53
N PHE A 48 -9.43 -20.35 -17.53
CA PHE A 48 -8.34 -19.37 -17.47
C PHE A 48 -8.87 -17.94 -17.34
N MET A 49 -9.83 -17.54 -18.19
CA MET A 49 -10.44 -16.20 -18.11
C MET A 49 -11.13 -15.96 -16.77
N ALA A 50 -11.83 -16.97 -16.24
CA ALA A 50 -12.45 -16.87 -14.91
C ALA A 50 -11.41 -16.75 -13.79
N ALA A 51 -10.30 -17.50 -13.87
CA ALA A 51 -9.20 -17.40 -12.93
C ALA A 51 -8.54 -16.02 -12.97
N GLU A 52 -8.29 -15.46 -14.16
CA GLU A 52 -7.66 -14.15 -14.32
C GLU A 52 -8.56 -13.04 -13.78
N ALA A 53 -9.86 -13.09 -14.09
CA ALA A 53 -10.83 -12.15 -13.53
C ALA A 53 -10.93 -12.26 -12.00
N GLY A 54 -10.89 -13.48 -11.45
CA GLY A 54 -10.83 -13.71 -10.01
C GLY A 54 -9.54 -13.17 -9.38
N LEU A 55 -8.41 -13.24 -10.08
CA LEU A 55 -7.13 -12.70 -9.59
C LEU A 55 -7.19 -11.17 -9.48
N GLU A 56 -7.69 -10.49 -10.52
CA GLU A 56 -7.84 -9.03 -10.51
C GLU A 56 -8.81 -8.58 -9.41
N TYR A 57 -9.94 -9.27 -9.27
CA TYR A 57 -10.87 -9.01 -8.18
C TYR A 57 -10.22 -9.26 -6.81
N GLY A 58 -9.45 -10.34 -6.67
CA GLY A 58 -8.78 -10.74 -5.45
C GLY A 58 -7.78 -9.70 -4.94
N LEU A 59 -7.09 -8.97 -5.82
CA LEU A 59 -6.24 -7.87 -5.41
C LEU A 59 -7.04 -6.72 -4.79
N ALA A 60 -8.09 -6.25 -5.48
CA ALA A 60 -8.94 -5.19 -4.97
C ALA A 60 -9.64 -5.59 -3.66
N TYR A 61 -10.05 -6.86 -3.57
CA TYR A 61 -10.67 -7.43 -2.39
C TYR A 61 -9.70 -7.51 -1.20
N LEU A 62 -8.45 -7.92 -1.45
CA LEU A 62 -7.38 -7.94 -0.45
C LEU A 62 -7.17 -6.55 0.15
N GLU A 63 -7.07 -5.51 -0.68
CA GLU A 63 -6.84 -4.15 -0.20
C GLU A 63 -7.99 -3.65 0.69
N ALA A 64 -9.24 -3.86 0.24
CA ALA A 64 -10.42 -3.41 0.98
C ALA A 64 -10.65 -4.18 2.29
N ASN A 65 -10.15 -5.40 2.42
CA ASN A 65 -10.42 -6.30 3.55
C ASN A 65 -9.14 -6.76 4.27
N LYS A 66 -8.01 -6.05 4.10
CA LYS A 66 -6.69 -6.45 4.63
C LYS A 66 -6.69 -6.76 6.13
N THR A 67 -7.44 -6.00 6.94
CA THR A 67 -7.54 -6.22 8.39
C THR A 67 -8.23 -7.52 8.77
N ALA A 68 -9.14 -8.03 7.93
CA ALA A 68 -9.84 -9.29 8.15
C ALA A 68 -9.13 -10.49 7.52
N ILE A 69 -8.38 -10.28 6.44
CA ILE A 69 -7.66 -11.33 5.72
C ILE A 69 -6.32 -11.65 6.39
N LEU A 70 -5.60 -10.64 6.88
CA LEU A 70 -4.22 -10.78 7.39
C LEU A 70 -4.17 -11.15 8.88
N VAL A 71 -5.03 -12.06 9.30
CA VAL A 71 -5.15 -12.49 10.71
C VAL A 71 -4.45 -13.82 10.90
N ASP A 72 -3.66 -13.92 11.97
CA ASP A 72 -3.02 -15.14 12.48
C ASP A 72 -3.51 -15.34 13.93
N THR A 73 -4.64 -16.04 14.08
CA THR A 73 -5.30 -16.26 15.38
C THR A 73 -4.61 -17.34 16.18
N ASN A 74 -4.01 -18.33 15.51
CA ASN A 74 -3.38 -19.48 16.14
C ASN A 74 -1.87 -19.25 16.45
N ASN A 75 -1.32 -18.10 16.03
CA ASN A 75 0.06 -17.69 16.18
C ASN A 75 1.07 -18.67 15.56
N ASP A 76 0.71 -19.32 14.46
CA ASP A 76 1.60 -20.22 13.73
C ASP A 76 2.48 -19.52 12.68
N GLY A 77 2.36 -18.18 12.57
CA GLY A 77 3.11 -17.35 11.65
C GLY A 77 2.55 -17.34 10.23
N PHE A 78 1.39 -17.95 9.99
CA PHE A 78 0.66 -17.91 8.73
C PHE A 78 -0.73 -17.30 8.91
N ILE A 79 -1.26 -16.71 7.84
CA ILE A 79 -2.62 -16.20 7.85
C ILE A 79 -3.60 -17.38 7.89
N ASP A 80 -4.64 -17.21 8.69
CA ASP A 80 -5.74 -18.15 8.77
C ASP A 80 -6.51 -18.22 7.44
N THR A 81 -7.21 -19.32 7.21
CA THR A 81 -8.06 -19.46 6.03
C THR A 81 -9.21 -18.45 6.07
N TYR A 82 -9.20 -17.51 5.13
CA TYR A 82 -10.27 -16.54 4.95
C TYR A 82 -11.20 -16.96 3.79
N THR A 83 -12.50 -17.13 4.06
CA THR A 83 -13.48 -17.54 3.06
C THR A 83 -14.82 -16.84 3.27
N ASN A 84 -15.47 -16.41 2.19
CA ASN A 84 -16.84 -15.91 2.18
C ASN A 84 -17.47 -16.01 0.79
N ALA A 85 -18.73 -15.60 0.67
CA ALA A 85 -19.49 -15.67 -0.58
C ALA A 85 -18.98 -14.76 -1.72
N GLN A 86 -18.17 -13.73 -1.42
CA GLN A 86 -17.62 -12.81 -2.42
C GLN A 86 -16.31 -13.31 -3.05
N ILE A 87 -15.72 -14.37 -2.50
CA ILE A 87 -14.46 -14.93 -3.00
C ILE A 87 -14.51 -16.44 -3.23
N THR A 88 -15.62 -17.11 -2.92
CA THR A 88 -15.76 -18.57 -3.07
C THR A 88 -16.87 -18.90 -4.06
N ASN A 89 -16.52 -19.64 -5.12
CA ASN A 89 -17.41 -20.05 -6.22
C ASN A 89 -18.26 -18.91 -6.78
N VAL A 90 -17.65 -17.73 -6.96
CA VAL A 90 -18.36 -16.55 -7.45
C VAL A 90 -18.70 -16.75 -8.93
N PRO A 91 -19.98 -16.70 -9.31
CA PRO A 91 -20.41 -17.03 -10.66
C PRO A 91 -20.30 -15.85 -11.62
N PHE A 92 -19.95 -16.16 -12.87
CA PHE A 92 -20.15 -15.28 -14.03
C PHE A 92 -21.41 -15.68 -14.80
N SER A 93 -21.87 -14.79 -15.70
CA SER A 93 -23.07 -15.01 -16.53
C SER A 93 -22.97 -16.20 -17.50
N ASN A 94 -21.75 -16.67 -17.80
CA ASN A 94 -21.46 -17.81 -18.65
C ASN A 94 -21.34 -19.14 -17.87
N ASN A 95 -21.81 -19.21 -16.62
CA ASN A 95 -21.71 -20.35 -15.71
C ASN A 95 -20.29 -20.79 -15.34
N THR A 96 -19.27 -19.97 -15.62
CA THR A 96 -17.95 -20.14 -15.02
C THR A 96 -17.94 -19.57 -13.60
N THR A 97 -17.04 -20.04 -12.75
CA THR A 97 -16.87 -19.48 -11.41
C THR A 97 -15.41 -19.23 -11.10
N TYR A 98 -15.14 -18.37 -10.12
CA TYR A 98 -13.81 -18.26 -9.52
C TYR A 98 -13.85 -18.46 -8.00
N THR A 99 -12.75 -18.96 -7.45
CA THR A 99 -12.48 -19.01 -6.01
C THR A 99 -11.11 -18.43 -5.74
N ILE A 100 -11.01 -17.49 -4.80
CA ILE A 100 -9.77 -16.85 -4.40
C ILE A 100 -9.35 -17.37 -3.02
N THR A 101 -8.07 -17.65 -2.86
CA THR A 101 -7.46 -17.92 -1.57
C THR A 101 -6.25 -17.02 -1.35
N TYR A 102 -6.03 -16.64 -0.10
CA TYR A 102 -4.90 -15.82 0.33
C TYR A 102 -3.98 -16.67 1.21
N SER A 103 -2.68 -16.48 1.09
CA SER A 103 -1.69 -17.06 2.03
C SER A 103 -0.45 -16.17 2.08
N ASN A 104 0.27 -16.14 3.19
CA ASN A 104 1.63 -15.58 3.21
C ASN A 104 2.64 -16.69 2.88
N PRO A 105 3.54 -16.49 1.88
CA PRO A 105 4.50 -17.51 1.50
C PRO A 105 5.71 -17.60 2.44
N VAL A 106 5.84 -16.67 3.39
CA VAL A 106 6.97 -16.56 4.32
C VAL A 106 6.44 -16.42 5.74
N PHE A 107 6.98 -17.23 6.65
CA PHE A 107 6.67 -17.22 8.09
C PHE A 107 6.72 -15.80 8.66
N THR A 108 5.65 -15.38 9.36
CA THR A 108 5.49 -14.07 10.02
C THR A 108 5.57 -12.83 9.12
N ASN A 109 5.55 -13.01 7.79
CA ASN A 109 5.55 -11.90 6.83
C ASN A 109 4.16 -11.67 6.24
N PHE A 110 3.40 -10.78 6.86
CA PHE A 110 2.06 -10.38 6.42
C PHE A 110 2.05 -9.29 5.34
N ASN A 111 3.22 -8.75 4.98
CA ASN A 111 3.36 -7.72 3.96
C ASN A 111 3.53 -8.31 2.55
N ARG A 112 3.63 -9.64 2.44
CA ARG A 112 3.76 -10.37 1.18
C ARG A 112 2.73 -11.49 1.15
N ILE A 113 1.81 -11.43 0.19
CA ILE A 113 0.65 -12.31 0.12
C ILE A 113 0.59 -12.97 -1.25
N THR A 114 0.47 -14.28 -1.26
CA THR A 114 0.14 -15.06 -2.44
C THR A 114 -1.38 -15.06 -2.61
N VAL A 115 -1.85 -14.46 -3.70
CA VAL A 115 -3.24 -14.53 -4.15
C VAL A 115 -3.33 -15.67 -5.16
N THR A 116 -4.15 -16.65 -4.86
CA THR A 116 -4.44 -17.78 -5.75
C THR A 116 -5.88 -17.65 -6.22
N SER A 117 -6.11 -17.65 -7.53
CA SER A 117 -7.44 -17.66 -8.12
C SER A 117 -7.64 -18.93 -8.93
N LYS A 118 -8.65 -19.71 -8.56
CA LYS A 118 -9.05 -20.92 -9.28
C LYS A 118 -10.33 -20.64 -10.05
N GLY A 119 -10.23 -20.61 -11.38
CA GLY A 119 -11.37 -20.54 -12.27
C GLY A 119 -11.88 -21.92 -12.62
N THR A 120 -13.21 -22.10 -12.69
CA THR A 120 -13.84 -23.36 -13.12
C THR A 120 -14.87 -23.11 -14.21
N ALA A 121 -15.00 -24.06 -15.13
CA ALA A 121 -16.00 -24.07 -16.20
C ALA A 121 -16.82 -25.37 -16.17
N ASP A 122 -18.02 -25.33 -16.75
CA ASP A 122 -18.91 -26.49 -16.95
C ASP A 122 -19.08 -27.34 -15.67
N ASN A 123 -19.58 -26.73 -14.57
CA ASN A 123 -19.82 -27.40 -13.28
C ASN A 123 -18.58 -28.13 -12.70
N ASN A 124 -17.43 -27.46 -12.70
CA ASN A 124 -16.14 -27.98 -12.20
C ASN A 124 -15.49 -29.08 -13.05
N SER A 125 -15.89 -29.26 -14.31
CA SER A 125 -15.26 -30.24 -15.21
C SER A 125 -13.95 -29.75 -15.85
N SER A 126 -13.71 -28.44 -15.87
CA SER A 126 -12.41 -27.84 -16.20
C SER A 126 -12.04 -26.83 -15.11
N SER A 127 -10.76 -26.77 -14.74
CA SER A 127 -10.25 -25.77 -13.82
C SER A 127 -8.86 -25.31 -14.17
N THR A 128 -8.60 -24.03 -13.99
CA THR A 128 -7.27 -23.40 -14.15
C THR A 128 -6.95 -22.64 -12.89
N THR A 129 -5.72 -22.73 -12.40
CA THR A 129 -5.29 -21.99 -11.21
C THR A 129 -4.22 -20.99 -11.58
N ILE A 130 -4.44 -19.73 -11.22
CA ILE A 130 -3.49 -18.64 -11.42
C ILE A 130 -3.04 -18.15 -10.05
N VAL A 131 -1.74 -17.92 -9.90
CA VAL A 131 -1.12 -17.46 -8.67
C VAL A 131 -0.32 -16.20 -8.95
N GLN A 132 -0.45 -15.21 -8.07
CA GLN A 132 0.31 -13.96 -8.12
C GLN A 132 0.73 -13.57 -6.72
N ILE A 133 1.98 -13.17 -6.55
CA ILE A 133 2.45 -12.58 -5.30
C ILE A 133 2.15 -11.08 -5.33
N MET A 134 1.56 -10.62 -4.24
CA MET A 134 1.32 -9.23 -3.89
C MET A 134 2.25 -8.84 -2.76
N GLN A 135 2.72 -7.59 -2.76
CA GLN A 135 3.54 -7.04 -1.68
C GLN A 135 3.05 -5.62 -1.35
N ILE A 136 3.10 -5.24 -0.09
CA ILE A 136 2.81 -3.86 0.31
C ILE A 136 3.88 -2.95 -0.29
N TYR A 137 3.44 -1.96 -1.06
CA TYR A 137 4.23 -0.79 -1.39
C TYR A 137 3.97 0.27 -0.30
N PRO A 138 4.95 0.60 0.56
CA PRO A 138 4.75 1.53 1.65
C PRO A 138 4.32 2.91 1.14
N PHE A 139 3.41 3.56 1.87
CA PHE A 139 2.96 4.92 1.56
C PHE A 139 4.11 5.93 1.68
N VAL A 140 5.05 5.69 2.60
CA VAL A 140 6.32 6.41 2.72
C VAL A 140 7.47 5.40 2.60
N PRO A 141 7.99 5.16 1.38
CA PRO A 141 9.11 4.25 1.17
C PRO A 141 10.40 4.68 1.87
N ALA A 142 10.60 5.99 2.06
CA ALA A 142 11.77 6.55 2.72
C ALA A 142 11.35 7.49 3.86
N PRO A 143 11.10 6.99 5.08
CA PRO A 143 10.79 7.82 6.23
C PRO A 143 11.95 8.77 6.59
N THR A 144 11.64 9.86 7.30
CA THR A 144 12.66 10.86 7.68
C THR A 144 13.82 10.27 8.48
N PRO A 145 15.09 10.66 8.17
CA PRO A 145 16.27 10.18 8.90
C PRO A 145 16.53 10.91 10.24
N VAL A 146 15.77 11.97 10.53
CA VAL A 146 15.89 12.81 11.72
C VAL A 146 14.51 13.10 12.31
N PRO A 147 14.37 13.43 13.61
CA PRO A 147 13.06 13.71 14.19
C PRO A 147 12.40 14.95 13.58
N LEU A 148 13.15 16.00 13.27
CA LEU A 148 12.60 17.20 12.63
C LEU A 148 13.43 17.58 11.39
N LEU A 149 12.81 17.48 10.22
CA LEU A 149 13.37 17.94 8.96
C LEU A 149 12.51 19.09 8.42
N VAL A 150 13.12 20.25 8.17
CA VAL A 150 12.39 21.46 7.73
C VAL A 150 13.06 22.06 6.52
N LYS A 151 12.30 22.25 5.43
CA LYS A 151 12.86 22.79 4.20
C LYS A 151 13.29 24.26 4.36
N ASN A 152 12.52 25.05 5.09
CA ASN A 152 12.81 26.47 5.36
C ASN A 152 13.32 26.66 6.80
N ASN A 153 12.79 27.66 7.52
CA ASN A 153 13.33 28.09 8.81
C ASN A 153 12.71 27.35 9.99
N VAL A 154 13.49 27.21 11.06
CA VAL A 154 13.07 26.66 12.35
C VAL A 154 13.15 27.76 13.39
N ASN A 155 12.01 28.13 13.99
CA ASN A 155 11.96 29.09 15.09
C ASN A 155 11.16 28.52 16.27
N LEU A 156 11.89 28.10 17.30
CA LEU A 156 11.36 27.40 18.47
C LEU A 156 11.67 28.23 19.71
N SER A 157 10.63 28.67 20.41
CA SER A 157 10.73 29.58 21.57
C SER A 157 9.98 29.12 22.82
N GLY A 158 9.16 28.06 22.69
CA GLY A 158 8.38 27.49 23.77
C GLY A 158 9.16 26.50 24.64
N SER A 159 8.44 25.72 25.44
CA SER A 159 9.01 24.68 26.31
C SER A 159 8.88 23.30 25.67
N LEU A 160 9.69 23.03 24.65
CA LEU A 160 9.67 21.77 23.89
C LEU A 160 11.05 21.11 23.87
N THR A 161 11.05 19.78 23.69
CA THR A 161 12.27 19.00 23.48
C THR A 161 12.19 18.16 22.21
N ILE A 162 13.23 18.24 21.37
CA ILE A 162 13.42 17.35 20.21
C ILE A 162 14.51 16.33 20.54
N THR A 163 14.16 15.05 20.59
CA THR A 163 15.06 13.99 21.05
C THR A 163 15.44 13.06 19.91
N ASN A 164 16.73 12.80 19.73
CA ASN A 164 17.25 11.74 18.89
C ASN A 164 18.39 10.97 19.58
N THR A 165 18.06 9.81 20.14
CA THR A 165 19.05 8.93 20.77
C THR A 165 19.54 7.82 19.84
N THR A 166 19.23 7.87 18.55
CA THR A 166 19.59 6.82 17.59
C THR A 166 20.65 7.28 16.59
N THR A 167 20.38 8.34 15.80
CA THR A 167 21.28 8.77 14.72
C THR A 167 22.13 10.00 15.07
N GLY A 168 21.81 10.68 16.17
CA GLY A 168 22.58 11.83 16.68
C GLY A 168 22.12 13.20 16.19
N THR A 169 21.63 13.33 14.94
CA THR A 169 21.10 14.60 14.39
C THR A 169 19.64 14.81 14.79
N THR A 170 19.31 15.91 15.45
CA THR A 170 17.96 16.21 15.94
C THR A 170 17.16 17.10 14.98
N ILE A 171 17.78 18.13 14.40
CA ILE A 171 17.14 19.04 13.45
C ILE A 171 17.98 19.09 12.18
N TRP A 172 17.32 18.99 11.03
CA TRP A 172 17.93 19.27 9.73
C TRP A 172 17.09 20.30 8.99
N SER A 173 17.61 21.52 8.85
CA SER A 173 16.92 22.63 8.18
C SER A 173 17.66 23.14 6.94
N GLY A 174 16.89 23.47 5.91
CA GLY A 174 17.41 24.18 4.74
C GLY A 174 17.62 25.68 4.99
N GLY A 175 16.83 26.26 5.88
CA GLY A 175 16.99 27.64 6.37
C GLY A 175 17.63 27.71 7.75
N ASP A 176 17.53 28.87 8.39
CA ASP A 176 18.15 29.10 9.69
C ASP A 176 17.38 28.39 10.82
N THR A 177 18.10 28.01 11.88
CA THR A 177 17.52 27.38 13.07
C THR A 177 17.76 28.26 14.29
N ILE A 178 16.68 28.63 14.97
CA ILE A 178 16.71 29.45 16.19
C ILE A 178 16.00 28.69 17.30
N LEU A 179 16.74 28.41 18.36
CA LEU A 179 16.21 27.94 19.64
C LEU A 179 16.26 29.09 20.64
N SER A 180 15.14 29.38 21.28
CA SER A 180 14.99 30.43 22.29
C SER A 180 14.07 29.96 23.41
N GLY A 181 13.96 30.75 24.49
CA GLY A 181 13.22 30.33 25.67
C GLY A 181 13.79 29.04 26.27
N SER A 182 12.92 28.05 26.46
CA SER A 182 13.26 26.72 27.02
C SER A 182 13.34 25.62 25.95
N ALA A 183 13.33 25.98 24.66
CA ALA A 183 13.44 25.01 23.58
C ALA A 183 14.82 24.35 23.61
N SER A 184 14.84 23.02 23.54
CA SER A 184 16.09 22.26 23.57
C SER A 184 16.01 21.01 22.69
N THR A 185 17.17 20.46 22.38
CA THR A 185 17.31 19.17 21.74
C THR A 185 18.07 18.22 22.67
N ALA A 186 17.91 16.92 22.46
CA ALA A 186 18.62 15.90 23.21
C ALA A 186 19.13 14.83 22.26
N SER A 187 20.45 14.63 22.24
CA SER A 187 21.14 13.67 21.38
C SER A 187 21.93 12.67 22.21
N ASN A 188 22.11 11.44 21.71
CA ASN A 188 23.01 10.45 22.33
C ASN A 188 24.49 10.66 21.99
N THR A 189 24.81 11.52 21.01
CA THR A 189 26.18 11.70 20.52
C THR A 189 26.79 13.06 20.84
N SER A 190 26.01 14.02 21.35
CA SER A 190 26.48 15.36 21.70
C SER A 190 25.68 16.00 22.82
N SER A 191 26.24 17.05 23.45
CA SER A 191 25.45 17.96 24.27
C SER A 191 24.38 18.59 23.39
N GLY A 192 23.10 18.47 23.77
CA GLY A 192 22.00 18.99 22.97
C GLY A 192 22.05 20.51 22.81
N SER A 193 21.49 20.98 21.69
CA SER A 193 21.28 22.39 21.39
C SER A 193 20.20 23.00 22.28
N ASN A 194 20.34 24.29 22.61
CA ASN A 194 19.34 25.05 23.36
C ASN A 194 19.51 26.55 23.10
N SER A 195 18.84 27.40 23.88
CA SER A 195 18.90 28.86 23.73
C SER A 195 20.29 29.49 23.95
N ALA A 196 21.24 28.77 24.56
CA ALA A 196 22.62 29.21 24.68
C ALA A 196 23.44 28.98 23.39
N GLY A 197 22.96 28.13 22.47
CA GLY A 197 23.61 27.88 21.20
C GLY A 197 23.27 26.52 20.58
N LEU A 198 23.38 26.46 19.25
CA LEU A 198 23.30 25.22 18.49
C LEU A 198 24.60 24.42 18.62
N GLN A 199 24.46 23.10 18.64
CA GLN A 199 25.53 22.11 18.75
C GLN A 199 25.55 21.24 17.49
N THR A 200 26.43 20.24 17.45
CA THR A 200 26.63 19.37 16.28
C THR A 200 25.44 18.49 15.92
N ASP A 201 24.42 18.43 16.78
CA ASP A 201 23.18 17.69 16.51
C ASP A 201 22.22 18.44 15.57
N VAL A 202 22.45 19.72 15.29
CA VAL A 202 21.63 20.54 14.40
C VAL A 202 22.39 20.82 13.11
N VAL A 203 21.80 20.41 11.97
CA VAL A 203 22.21 20.84 10.64
C VAL A 203 21.27 21.95 10.21
N HIS A 204 21.80 23.14 9.89
CA HIS A 204 21.00 24.29 9.48
C HIS A 204 21.65 25.00 8.28
N ASN A 205 20.88 25.84 7.58
CA ASN A 205 21.30 26.51 6.35
C ASN A 205 21.77 25.54 5.25
N ASP A 206 21.18 24.35 5.16
CA ASP A 206 21.53 23.37 4.13
C ASP A 206 20.91 23.73 2.77
N SER A 207 21.74 24.25 1.86
CA SER A 207 21.32 24.61 0.51
C SER A 207 20.82 23.44 -0.32
N SER A 208 21.23 22.20 -0.02
CA SER A 208 20.79 21.00 -0.75
C SER A 208 19.30 20.72 -0.51
N ILE A 209 18.76 21.15 0.63
CA ILE A 209 17.33 21.02 0.97
C ILE A 209 16.56 22.29 0.58
N SER A 210 17.07 23.48 0.91
CA SER A 210 16.33 24.71 0.65
C SER A 210 16.17 25.02 -0.85
N SER A 211 17.08 24.52 -1.69
CA SER A 211 16.99 24.66 -3.16
C SER A 211 16.00 23.71 -3.84
N LEU A 212 15.55 22.64 -3.17
CA LEU A 212 14.58 21.70 -3.76
C LEU A 212 13.25 22.40 -4.04
N SER A 213 12.59 22.01 -5.12
CA SER A 213 11.18 22.38 -5.30
C SER A 213 10.30 21.65 -4.29
N SER A 214 9.11 22.17 -4.06
CA SER A 214 8.08 21.57 -3.20
C SER A 214 7.74 20.13 -3.63
N ASP A 215 7.75 19.84 -4.94
CA ASP A 215 7.47 18.49 -5.45
C ASP A 215 8.69 17.56 -5.34
N GLN A 216 9.90 18.06 -5.55
CA GLN A 216 11.12 17.27 -5.38
C GLN A 216 11.30 16.84 -3.93
N PHE A 217 11.18 17.80 -3.01
CA PHE A 217 11.27 17.55 -1.58
C PHE A 217 10.22 16.53 -1.09
N PHE A 218 9.00 16.60 -1.61
CA PHE A 218 7.98 15.57 -1.34
C PHE A 218 8.37 14.21 -1.92
N SER A 219 8.84 14.17 -3.17
CA SER A 219 9.18 12.93 -3.85
C SER A 219 10.33 12.16 -3.19
N ASP A 220 11.23 12.85 -2.46
CA ASP A 220 12.33 12.21 -1.73
C ASP A 220 11.85 11.23 -0.64
N PHE A 221 10.66 11.46 -0.06
CA PHE A 221 10.09 10.59 0.98
C PHE A 221 9.05 9.62 0.43
N PHE A 222 8.20 10.07 -0.50
CA PHE A 222 7.03 9.32 -0.99
C PHE A 222 7.28 8.58 -2.32
N ALA A 223 8.38 8.89 -3.02
CA ALA A 223 8.70 8.34 -4.34
C ALA A 223 7.57 8.48 -5.39
N THR A 224 6.69 9.47 -5.22
CA THR A 224 5.54 9.74 -6.10
C THR A 224 5.15 11.22 -6.02
N THR A 225 4.17 11.64 -6.81
CA THR A 225 3.63 13.01 -6.78
C THR A 225 2.60 13.17 -5.66
N LYS A 226 2.39 14.40 -5.19
CA LYS A 226 1.35 14.72 -4.18
C LYS A 226 -0.04 14.26 -4.59
N THR A 227 -0.39 14.42 -5.87
CA THR A 227 -1.69 13.98 -6.41
C THR A 227 -1.87 12.48 -6.30
N LEU A 228 -0.86 11.70 -6.68
CA LEU A 228 -0.93 10.24 -6.60
C LEU A 228 -0.91 9.76 -5.14
N ALA A 229 -0.06 10.35 -4.29
CA ALA A 229 -0.03 10.06 -2.86
C ALA A 229 -1.41 10.31 -2.22
N GLN A 230 -2.05 11.45 -2.51
CA GLN A 230 -3.41 11.74 -2.05
C GLN A 230 -4.42 10.68 -2.51
N GLN A 231 -4.38 10.26 -3.78
CA GLN A 231 -5.29 9.24 -4.31
C GLN A 231 -5.09 7.87 -3.67
N SER A 232 -3.87 7.57 -3.22
CA SER A 232 -3.52 6.31 -2.55
C SER A 232 -3.68 6.32 -1.02
N ALA A 233 -4.04 7.46 -0.41
CA ALA A 233 -4.19 7.54 1.04
C ALA A 233 -5.45 6.78 1.50
N ASP A 234 -5.34 6.02 2.59
CA ASP A 234 -6.46 5.25 3.15
C ASP A 234 -7.61 6.17 3.61
N ILE A 235 -7.26 7.33 4.17
CA ILE A 235 -8.21 8.33 4.67
C ILE A 235 -7.87 9.69 4.08
N THR A 236 -8.85 10.34 3.44
CA THR A 236 -8.71 11.71 2.94
C THR A 236 -9.77 12.63 3.52
N TYR A 237 -9.36 13.77 4.06
CA TYR A 237 -10.24 14.87 4.47
C TYR A 237 -9.96 16.10 3.62
N THR A 238 -11.00 16.88 3.31
CA THR A 238 -10.85 18.16 2.62
C THR A 238 -11.71 19.22 3.31
N ASN A 239 -11.07 20.31 3.75
CA ASN A 239 -11.72 21.41 4.44
C ASN A 239 -11.21 22.76 3.92
N ASN A 240 -12.06 23.77 3.98
CA ASN A 240 -11.78 25.16 3.57
C ASN A 240 -11.75 26.14 4.75
N SER A 241 -11.75 25.61 5.96
CA SER A 241 -11.70 26.37 7.21
C SER A 241 -10.85 25.61 8.23
N THR A 242 -10.29 26.33 9.19
CA THR A 242 -9.45 25.71 10.22
C THR A 242 -10.26 24.69 11.00
N THR A 243 -9.85 23.42 10.92
CA THR A 243 -10.64 22.27 11.39
C THR A 243 -9.85 21.48 12.43
N ASN A 244 -10.48 21.15 13.56
CA ASN A 244 -9.87 20.30 14.58
C ASN A 244 -10.04 18.81 14.24
N TYR A 245 -8.93 18.09 14.05
CA TYR A 245 -8.94 16.66 13.71
C TYR A 245 -8.75 15.74 14.91
N SER A 246 -8.53 16.28 16.11
CA SER A 246 -8.26 15.46 17.31
C SER A 246 -9.34 14.40 17.53
N GLY A 247 -10.63 14.78 17.46
CA GLY A 247 -11.73 13.84 17.64
C GLY A 247 -11.91 12.86 16.47
N LEU A 248 -11.64 13.28 15.23
CA LEU A 248 -11.79 12.44 14.03
C LEU A 248 -10.71 11.37 13.93
N LEU A 249 -9.50 11.68 14.38
CA LEU A 249 -8.34 10.81 14.25
C LEU A 249 -8.00 10.04 15.52
N ASN A 250 -8.69 10.31 16.64
CA ASN A 250 -8.44 9.62 17.90
C ASN A 250 -8.69 8.11 17.74
N GLY A 251 -7.68 7.30 18.03
CA GLY A 251 -7.73 5.84 17.92
C GLY A 251 -7.48 5.27 16.52
N VAL A 252 -7.26 6.10 15.49
CA VAL A 252 -6.87 5.62 14.16
C VAL A 252 -5.45 5.05 14.23
N VAL A 253 -5.23 3.85 13.69
CA VAL A 253 -3.94 3.15 13.69
C VAL A 253 -3.65 2.50 12.34
N GLY A 254 -2.37 2.41 11.94
CA GLY A 254 -1.95 1.65 10.76
C GLY A 254 -2.39 2.21 9.40
N GLN A 255 -2.83 3.47 9.35
CA GLN A 255 -3.39 4.09 8.14
C GLN A 255 -2.53 5.26 7.64
N SER A 256 -2.58 5.48 6.33
CA SER A 256 -2.15 6.72 5.69
C SER A 256 -3.30 7.72 5.66
N ILE A 257 -3.03 8.95 6.10
CA ILE A 257 -4.03 10.00 6.28
C ILE A 257 -3.59 11.24 5.50
N TRP A 258 -4.45 11.73 4.62
CA TRP A 258 -4.24 12.94 3.85
C TRP A 258 -5.27 14.01 4.23
N ILE A 259 -4.80 15.18 4.67
CA ILE A 259 -5.65 16.31 5.02
C ILE A 259 -5.40 17.45 4.03
N ASN A 260 -6.39 17.81 3.23
CA ASN A 260 -6.38 19.03 2.43
C ASN A 260 -6.99 20.20 3.21
N GLN A 261 -6.20 21.26 3.36
CA GLN A 261 -6.62 22.56 3.85
C GLN A 261 -6.53 23.57 2.72
N THR A 262 -7.66 24.15 2.36
CA THR A 262 -7.79 25.06 1.22
C THR A 262 -8.14 26.47 1.69
N GLY A 263 -7.88 27.49 0.87
CA GLY A 263 -8.22 28.88 1.23
C GLY A 263 -7.37 29.47 2.37
N GLY A 264 -6.16 28.92 2.61
CA GLY A 264 -5.27 29.38 3.69
C GLY A 264 -5.66 28.89 5.09
N SER A 265 -6.55 27.90 5.18
CA SER A 265 -6.92 27.27 6.46
C SER A 265 -5.82 26.39 7.04
N SER A 266 -5.99 25.93 8.28
CA SER A 266 -5.06 25.02 8.94
C SER A 266 -5.72 23.76 9.48
N ALA A 267 -4.99 22.65 9.48
CA ALA A 267 -5.35 21.48 10.27
C ALA A 267 -4.99 21.76 11.72
N SER A 268 -5.96 21.65 12.64
CA SER A 268 -5.75 21.92 14.05
C SER A 268 -5.82 20.64 14.87
N PHE A 269 -4.95 20.53 15.87
CA PHE A 269 -5.00 19.52 16.92
C PHE A 269 -5.15 20.24 18.27
N SER A 270 -6.38 20.56 18.65
CA SER A 270 -6.71 21.32 19.86
C SER A 270 -7.39 20.50 20.97
N GLY A 271 -7.64 19.22 20.75
CA GLY A 271 -8.20 18.30 21.75
C GLY A 271 -7.17 17.37 22.38
N SER A 272 -7.64 16.35 23.09
CA SER A 272 -6.84 15.20 23.53
C SER A 272 -7.06 14.04 22.57
N ALA A 273 -5.99 13.55 21.94
CA ALA A 273 -6.08 12.43 21.01
C ALA A 273 -4.79 11.59 21.00
N THR A 274 -4.94 10.29 20.74
CA THR A 274 -3.83 9.41 20.40
C THR A 274 -4.05 8.85 19.01
N ILE A 275 -3.10 9.11 18.11
CA ILE A 275 -3.18 8.74 16.70
C ILE A 275 -1.99 7.82 16.40
N GLY A 276 -2.26 6.62 15.89
CA GLY A 276 -1.26 5.56 15.74
C GLY A 276 -0.93 4.86 17.06
N SER A 277 -0.13 3.81 16.94
CA SER A 277 0.51 3.13 18.08
C SER A 277 1.96 2.76 17.74
N PRO A 278 2.76 2.32 18.72
CA PRO A 278 4.14 1.89 18.44
C PRO A 278 4.26 0.76 17.40
N THR A 279 3.26 -0.12 17.31
CA THR A 279 3.25 -1.27 16.39
C THR A 279 2.45 -1.03 15.12
N ASN A 280 1.51 -0.07 15.15
CA ASN A 280 0.64 0.31 14.04
C ASN A 280 0.61 1.84 13.91
N PRO A 281 1.75 2.47 13.54
CA PRO A 281 1.82 3.92 13.37
C PRO A 281 0.99 4.42 12.19
N VAL A 282 0.88 5.74 12.07
CA VAL A 282 0.23 6.40 10.95
C VAL A 282 1.22 7.21 10.11
N VAL A 283 0.89 7.43 8.83
CA VAL A 283 1.46 8.56 8.08
C VAL A 283 0.40 9.64 8.02
N LEU A 284 0.71 10.84 8.50
CA LEU A 284 -0.18 11.99 8.44
C LEU A 284 0.41 13.05 7.50
N VAL A 285 -0.24 13.27 6.36
CA VAL A 285 0.10 14.34 5.43
C VAL A 285 -0.90 15.48 5.56
N VAL A 286 -0.40 16.70 5.77
CA VAL A 286 -1.21 17.92 5.79
C VAL A 286 -0.83 18.78 4.60
N ASN A 287 -1.71 18.82 3.62
CA ASN A 287 -1.66 19.75 2.50
C ASN A 287 -2.23 21.10 2.92
N GLY A 288 -1.36 21.95 3.46
CA GLY A 288 -1.65 23.24 4.07
C GLY A 288 -0.94 23.38 5.41
N SER A 289 -1.30 24.37 6.20
CA SER A 289 -0.63 24.63 7.49
C SER A 289 -1.17 23.74 8.61
N LEU A 290 -0.33 23.42 9.59
CA LEU A 290 -0.70 22.68 10.79
C LEU A 290 -0.60 23.55 12.04
N GLN A 291 -1.59 23.45 12.92
CA GLN A 291 -1.63 24.09 14.23
C GLN A 291 -1.84 23.04 15.32
N ALA A 292 -1.13 23.20 16.43
CA ALA A 292 -1.28 22.34 17.60
C ALA A 292 -1.60 23.20 18.81
N ASN A 293 -2.78 23.02 19.39
CA ASN A 293 -3.26 23.83 20.50
C ASN A 293 -3.81 22.97 21.67
N GLY A 294 -3.67 21.63 21.58
CA GLY A 294 -4.26 20.65 22.49
C GLY A 294 -3.22 19.78 23.19
N SER A 295 -3.58 18.52 23.48
CA SER A 295 -2.68 17.49 24.03
C SER A 295 -2.80 16.23 23.19
N THR A 296 -2.18 16.24 22.01
CA THR A 296 -2.27 15.13 21.05
C THR A 296 -0.95 14.38 20.97
N THR A 297 -1.03 13.05 20.96
CA THR A 297 0.11 12.17 20.71
C THR A 297 -0.04 11.48 19.36
N ILE A 298 1.00 11.52 18.54
CA ILE A 298 1.04 10.87 17.22
C ILE A 298 2.21 9.89 17.18
N TYR A 299 1.92 8.61 16.92
CA TYR A 299 2.93 7.61 16.58
C TYR A 299 3.03 7.46 15.07
N GLY A 300 4.17 7.85 14.49
CA GLY A 300 4.43 7.72 13.07
C GLY A 300 5.14 8.92 12.46
N MET A 301 4.85 9.17 11.18
CA MET A 301 5.47 10.27 10.43
C MET A 301 4.42 11.34 10.11
N VAL A 302 4.73 12.60 10.45
CA VAL A 302 3.91 13.77 10.10
C VAL A 302 4.61 14.56 9.01
N TYR A 303 3.94 14.77 7.88
CA TYR A 303 4.45 15.55 6.76
C TYR A 303 3.55 16.76 6.52
N ILE A 304 4.11 17.97 6.54
CA ILE A 304 3.36 19.23 6.44
C ILE A 304 3.86 19.98 5.20
N ILE A 305 2.97 20.20 4.22
CA ILE A 305 3.28 20.91 2.97
C ILE A 305 3.31 22.44 3.21
N GLY A 306 2.49 22.94 4.13
CA GLY A 306 2.52 24.35 4.53
C GLY A 306 3.45 24.62 5.71
N ASP A 307 3.09 25.64 6.49
CA ASP A 307 3.81 25.98 7.73
C ASP A 307 3.28 25.19 8.92
N TRP A 308 4.16 24.89 9.87
CA TRP A 308 3.75 24.38 11.18
C TRP A 308 3.80 25.53 12.19
N ASN A 309 2.62 26.00 12.61
CA ASN A 309 2.47 27.06 13.59
C ASN A 309 1.86 26.54 14.89
N ASN A 310 2.69 26.34 15.93
CA ASN A 310 2.24 26.01 17.28
C ASN A 310 2.47 27.21 18.21
N SER A 311 1.72 28.28 17.98
CA SER A 311 1.74 29.52 18.79
C SER A 311 0.64 29.62 19.84
N GLY A 312 -0.34 28.70 19.83
CA GLY A 312 -1.47 28.69 20.77
C GLY A 312 -1.21 27.99 22.10
N GLY A 313 0.02 27.53 22.36
CA GLY A 313 0.43 26.98 23.66
C GLY A 313 0.10 25.49 23.89
N GLY A 314 -0.31 24.75 22.86
CA GLY A 314 -0.60 23.31 22.97
C GLY A 314 0.63 22.41 22.94
N THR A 315 0.43 21.19 23.44
CA THR A 315 1.38 20.07 23.33
C THR A 315 0.97 19.15 22.19
N LEU A 316 1.90 18.92 21.26
CA LEU A 316 1.79 17.90 20.23
C LEU A 316 3.03 17.01 20.32
N ASP A 317 2.83 15.79 20.82
CA ASP A 317 3.91 14.83 20.98
C ASP A 317 3.96 13.92 19.76
N ILE A 318 5.06 13.96 19.01
CA ILE A 318 5.29 13.10 17.85
C ILE A 318 6.35 12.06 18.22
N ILE A 319 5.98 10.78 18.21
CA ILE A 319 6.90 9.64 18.36
C ILE A 319 7.11 9.03 16.99
N GLY A 320 8.30 9.25 16.41
CA GLY A 320 8.61 8.90 15.03
C GLY A 320 9.40 10.02 14.37
N GLY A 321 8.77 10.82 13.52
CA GLY A 321 9.42 11.99 12.91
C GLY A 321 8.47 12.94 12.20
N ALA A 322 8.93 14.16 11.97
CA ALA A 322 8.18 15.22 11.32
C ALA A 322 9.00 15.85 10.19
N VAL A 323 8.32 16.14 9.08
CA VAL A 323 8.87 16.81 7.91
C VAL A 323 7.98 18.00 7.57
N VAL A 324 8.58 19.17 7.33
CA VAL A 324 7.87 20.42 7.04
C VAL A 324 8.46 21.09 5.80
N GLU A 325 7.66 21.33 4.78
CA GLU A 325 8.06 22.09 3.59
C GLU A 325 8.10 23.60 3.83
N GLY A 326 7.19 24.10 4.66
CA GLY A 326 7.18 25.49 5.11
C GLY A 326 8.24 25.74 6.18
N SER A 327 7.96 26.72 7.03
CA SER A 327 8.71 26.97 8.26
C SER A 327 7.96 26.40 9.46
N ILE A 328 8.70 26.09 10.53
CA ILE A 328 8.11 25.82 11.84
C ILE A 328 8.29 27.04 12.74
N THR A 329 7.19 27.49 13.34
CA THR A 329 7.21 28.52 14.38
C THR A 329 6.43 28.00 15.58
N SER A 330 7.08 27.94 16.74
CA SER A 330 6.43 27.46 17.95
C SER A 330 6.80 28.28 19.18
N THR A 331 5.77 28.72 19.90
CA THR A 331 5.84 29.21 21.28
C THR A 331 5.24 28.21 22.28
N GLY A 332 4.54 27.17 21.79
CA GLY A 332 4.02 26.04 22.57
C GLY A 332 5.03 24.90 22.80
N SER A 333 4.53 23.69 23.06
CA SER A 333 5.33 22.53 23.45
C SER A 333 5.20 21.34 22.50
N PRO A 334 5.50 21.45 21.19
CA PRO A 334 5.54 20.28 20.32
C PRO A 334 6.81 19.46 20.60
N ASN A 335 6.68 18.34 21.32
CA ASN A 335 7.82 17.45 21.54
C ASN A 335 7.93 16.44 20.41
N ILE A 336 9.14 16.16 19.95
CA ILE A 336 9.38 15.17 18.92
C ILE A 336 10.42 14.19 19.43
N THR A 337 10.06 12.92 19.51
CA THR A 337 10.96 11.83 19.91
C THR A 337 11.22 10.93 18.72
N TYR A 338 12.46 10.91 18.24
CA TYR A 338 12.85 10.05 17.13
C TYR A 338 12.73 8.58 17.53
N SER A 339 12.01 7.80 16.72
CA SER A 339 11.87 6.37 16.96
C SER A 339 11.97 5.60 15.64
N THR A 340 13.14 5.00 15.40
CA THR A 340 13.34 4.08 14.28
C THR A 340 12.46 2.84 14.41
N THR A 341 12.19 2.37 15.64
CA THR A 341 11.25 1.27 15.89
C THR A 341 9.87 1.59 15.33
N VAL A 342 9.34 2.79 15.58
CA VAL A 342 8.04 3.23 15.06
C VAL A 342 8.10 3.48 13.56
N LEU A 343 9.10 4.23 13.07
CA LEU A 343 9.23 4.54 11.63
C LEU A 343 9.39 3.26 10.78
N ASN A 344 10.08 2.23 11.29
CA ASN A 344 10.22 0.96 10.59
C ASN A 344 8.88 0.20 10.45
N GLN A 345 7.88 0.45 11.32
CA GLN A 345 6.55 -0.15 11.17
C GLN A 345 5.72 0.54 10.07
N LEU A 346 6.13 1.71 9.56
CA LEU A 346 5.45 2.35 8.43
C LEU A 346 5.55 1.54 7.13
N ASN A 347 6.44 0.55 7.05
CA ASN A 347 6.49 -0.40 5.94
C ASN A 347 5.23 -1.29 5.83
N LYS A 348 4.36 -1.28 6.85
CA LYS A 348 3.04 -1.94 6.86
C LYS A 348 1.92 -1.00 6.40
N VAL A 349 2.18 0.31 6.37
CA VAL A 349 1.21 1.34 5.97
C VAL A 349 1.39 1.59 4.48
N GLY A 350 0.42 1.18 3.67
CA GLY A 350 0.46 1.27 2.22
C GLY A 350 -0.55 0.34 1.57
N SER A 351 -0.37 0.10 0.28
CA SER A 351 -1.27 -0.73 -0.53
C SER A 351 -0.55 -1.92 -1.15
N PHE A 352 -1.28 -3.02 -1.34
CA PHE A 352 -0.76 -4.18 -2.04
C PHE A 352 -0.60 -3.92 -3.54
N VAL A 353 0.58 -4.25 -4.07
CA VAL A 353 0.88 -4.20 -5.49
C VAL A 353 1.37 -5.56 -5.99
N LYS A 354 1.14 -5.85 -7.27
CA LYS A 354 1.63 -7.07 -7.92
C LYS A 354 3.15 -7.07 -7.96
N VAL A 355 3.78 -8.16 -7.51
CA VAL A 355 5.21 -8.39 -7.69
C VAL A 355 5.47 -8.85 -9.13
N PRO A 356 6.19 -8.07 -9.96
CA PRO A 356 6.46 -8.44 -11.35
C PRO A 356 7.19 -9.78 -11.44
N GLY A 357 6.81 -10.63 -12.42
CA GLY A 357 7.43 -11.94 -12.64
C GLY A 357 7.05 -13.03 -11.63
N SER A 358 6.13 -12.74 -10.69
CA SER A 358 5.61 -13.76 -9.77
C SER A 358 4.33 -14.46 -10.25
N TRP A 359 3.73 -13.98 -11.34
CA TRP A 359 2.57 -14.59 -11.98
C TRP A 359 2.91 -16.00 -12.48
N ARG A 360 2.04 -16.97 -12.18
CA ARG A 360 2.14 -18.36 -12.66
C ARG A 360 0.75 -18.94 -12.87
N ASP A 361 0.59 -19.75 -13.91
CA ASP A 361 -0.56 -20.61 -14.14
C ASP A 361 -0.21 -22.09 -13.93
N PHE A 362 -1.22 -22.88 -13.55
CA PHE A 362 -1.12 -24.30 -13.26
C PHE A 362 -2.32 -25.07 -13.84
#